data_AF-A0A3B9GP82-F1
#
_entry.id   AF-A0A3B9GP82-F1
#
_cell.length_a   1.000
_cell.length_b   1.000
_cell.length_c   1.000
_cell.angle_alpha   90.00
_cell.angle_beta   90.00
_cell.angle_gamma   90.00
#
_symmetry.space_group_name_H-M   'P 1'
#
loop_
_entity.id
_entity.type
_entity.pdbx_description
1 polymer ?
#
loop_
_entity_poly.entity_id
_entity_poly.type
_entity_poly.pdbx_seq_one_letter_code
_entity_poly.pdbx_strand_id
1 'polypeptide(L)' 'MSRRDFLKKGSAALAGLTIAPTIVPNTVLGKKYNHKAPSDKLNILGVGVGGRGFSDLKKMETENIIGLCDVDWKYAKHVF' A
#
# COMPACT_ATOMS: atom_id res chain seq x y z
N MET A 1 38.42 18.40 -18.55
CA MET A 1 36.95 18.55 -18.37
C MET A 1 36.55 19.91 -18.93
N SER A 2 35.74 19.95 -19.99
CA SER A 2 35.35 21.21 -20.66
C SER A 2 34.16 21.87 -19.94
N ARG A 3 34.06 23.20 -19.97
CA ARG A 3 32.88 23.94 -19.45
C ARG A 3 31.56 23.43 -20.04
N ARG A 4 31.58 22.99 -21.30
CA ARG A 4 30.42 22.37 -21.97
C ARG A 4 30.04 21.03 -21.35
N ASP A 5 31.00 20.23 -20.92
CA ASP A 5 30.73 18.94 -20.28
C ASP A 5 30.18 19.13 -18.87
N PHE A 6 30.67 20.15 -18.14
CA PHE A 6 30.15 20.51 -16.83
C PHE A 6 28.69 20.99 -16.92
N LEU A 7 28.37 21.87 -17.88
CA LEU A 7 27.00 22.35 -18.10
C LEU A 7 26.05 21.22 -18.52
N LYS A 8 26.47 20.32 -19.42
CA LYS A 8 25.67 19.15 -19.83
C LYS A 8 25.39 18.20 -18.66
N LYS A 9 26.39 17.97 -17.80
CA LYS A 9 26.24 17.12 -16.61
C LYS A 9 25.36 17.79 -15.56
N GLY A 10 25.53 19.10 -15.34
CA GLY A 10 24.71 19.89 -14.42
C GLY A 10 23.23 19.95 -14.85
N SER A 11 22.96 20.12 -16.15
CA SER A 11 21.59 20.13 -16.68
C SER A 11 20.92 18.76 -16.58
N ALA A 12 21.66 17.67 -16.84
CA ALA A 12 21.12 16.31 -16.71
C ALA A 12 20.82 15.95 -15.24
N ALA A 13 21.68 16.36 -14.30
CA ALA A 13 21.47 16.14 -12.87
C ALA A 13 20.24 16.91 -12.35
N LEU A 14 20.07 18.17 -12.75
CA LEU A 14 18.91 18.99 -12.38
C LEU A 14 17.60 18.41 -12.94
N ALA A 15 17.62 17.93 -14.19
CA ALA A 15 16.47 17.26 -14.78
C ALA A 15 16.14 15.96 -14.03
N GLY A 16 17.14 15.16 -13.63
CA GLY A 16 16.92 13.97 -12.80
C GLY A 16 16.32 14.27 -11.42
N LEU A 17 16.74 15.37 -10.78
CA LEU A 17 16.23 15.79 -9.47
C LEU A 17 14.83 16.39 -9.51
N THR A 18 14.44 17.05 -10.60
CA THR A 18 13.11 17.68 -10.74
C THR A 18 12.08 16.75 -11.36
N ILE A 19 12.47 15.88 -12.29
CA ILE A 19 11.53 15.03 -13.04
C ILE A 19 11.25 13.71 -12.32
N ALA A 20 12.24 13.13 -11.62
CA ALA A 20 12.05 11.89 -10.88
C ALA A 20 10.94 11.95 -9.80
N PRO A 21 10.82 12.99 -8.96
CA PRO A 21 9.75 13.04 -7.96
C PRO A 21 8.36 13.33 -8.55
N THR A 22 8.26 13.89 -9.76
CA THR A 22 6.96 14.18 -10.41
C THR A 22 6.43 13.01 -11.23
N ILE A 23 7.33 12.20 -11.81
CA ILE A 23 6.96 11.05 -12.63
C ILE A 23 6.80 9.77 -11.80
N VAL A 24 7.57 9.61 -10.72
CA VAL A 24 7.51 8.41 -9.88
C VAL A 24 6.33 8.55 -8.90
N PRO A 25 5.27 7.73 -9.04
CA PRO A 25 4.15 7.78 -8.11
C PRO A 25 4.64 7.45 -6.69
N ASN A 26 4.06 8.10 -5.67
CA ASN A 26 4.34 7.80 -4.26
C ASN A 26 4.19 6.31 -3.90
N THR A 27 3.46 5.54 -4.71
CA THR A 27 3.33 4.08 -4.64
C THR A 27 4.67 3.35 -4.77
N VAL A 28 5.63 3.88 -5.53
CA VAL A 28 6.96 3.27 -5.75
C VAL A 28 7.94 3.68 -4.64
N LEU A 29 7.73 4.85 -4.04
CA LEU A 29 8.53 5.38 -2.92
C LEU A 29 8.01 4.95 -1.55
N GLY A 30 7.05 4.02 -1.49
CA GLY A 30 6.28 3.64 -0.29
C GLY A 30 7.12 3.32 0.95
N LYS A 31 8.38 2.89 0.79
CA LYS A 31 9.29 2.65 1.91
C LYS A 31 9.70 3.90 2.71
N LYS A 32 9.56 5.11 2.16
CA LYS A 32 10.06 6.34 2.80
C LYS A 32 9.06 7.03 3.74
N TYR A 33 7.78 6.64 3.71
CA TYR A 33 6.71 7.36 4.43
C TYR A 33 5.84 6.47 5.33
N ASN A 34 6.38 5.34 5.81
CA ASN A 34 5.68 4.42 6.73
C ASN A 34 4.32 3.91 6.21
N HIS A 35 4.12 3.94 4.88
CA HIS A 35 2.92 3.44 4.22
C HIS A 35 3.24 2.06 3.64
N LYS A 36 2.48 1.05 4.05
CA LYS A 36 2.53 -0.28 3.42
C LYS A 36 1.96 -0.15 2.01
N ALA A 37 2.76 -0.45 0.99
CA ALA A 37 2.29 -0.46 -0.38
C ALA A 37 1.11 -1.44 -0.51
N PRO A 38 0.10 -1.17 -1.36
CA PRO A 38 -1.03 -2.09 -1.52
C PRO A 38 -0.63 -3.51 -1.91
N SER A 39 0.48 -3.67 -2.64
CA SER A 39 1.08 -4.97 -3.00
C SER A 39 1.65 -5.74 -1.82
N ASP A 40 2.00 -5.04 -0.74
CA ASP A 40 2.67 -5.62 0.44
C ASP A 40 1.65 -5.92 1.56
N LYS A 41 0.35 -5.68 1.30
CA LYS A 41 -0.75 -6.05 2.19
C LYS A 41 -1.12 -7.52 2.02
N LEU A 42 -1.50 -8.16 3.12
CA LEU A 42 -2.02 -9.52 3.11
C LEU A 42 -3.45 -9.52 2.56
N ASN A 43 -3.77 -10.53 1.76
CA ASN A 43 -5.14 -10.83 1.35
C ASN A 43 -5.72 -11.87 2.31
N ILE A 44 -6.78 -11.50 3.04
CA ILE A 44 -7.33 -12.27 4.15
C ILE A 44 -8.76 -12.71 3.82
N LEU A 45 -9.05 -13.97 4.09
CA LEU A 45 -10.39 -14.54 4.00
C LEU A 45 -10.81 -15.05 5.38
N GLY A 46 -11.92 -14.52 5.90
CA GLY A 46 -12.45 -14.90 7.21
C GLY A 46 -13.51 -16.01 7.11
N VAL A 47 -13.37 -17.08 7.91
CA VAL A 47 -14.34 -18.17 8.03
C VAL A 47 -14.79 -18.27 9.48
N GLY A 48 -16.10 -18.16 9.74
CA GLY A 48 -16.65 -18.11 11.10
C GLY A 48 -16.36 -16.76 11.75
N VAL A 49 -17.03 -15.72 11.26
CA VAL A 49 -16.70 -14.32 11.56
C VAL A 49 -17.58 -13.69 12.62
N GLY A 50 -18.71 -14.29 13.01
CA GLY A 50 -19.67 -13.64 13.92
C GLY A 50 -19.18 -13.40 15.36
N GLY A 51 -18.24 -14.19 15.87
CA GLY A 51 -17.78 -14.13 17.27
C GLY A 51 -16.36 -13.61 17.42
N ARG A 52 -15.45 -14.48 17.88
CA ARG A 52 -14.02 -14.14 18.01
C ARG A 52 -13.40 -13.71 16.68
N GLY A 53 -13.85 -14.31 15.57
CA GLY A 53 -13.44 -13.95 14.22
C GLY A 53 -13.58 -12.45 13.95
N PHE A 54 -14.69 -11.81 14.33
CA PHE A 54 -14.88 -10.37 14.18
C PHE A 54 -13.85 -9.56 14.97
N SER A 55 -13.60 -9.92 16.23
CA SER A 55 -12.63 -9.22 17.08
C SER A 55 -11.20 -9.29 16.53
N ASP A 56 -10.85 -10.39 15.87
CA ASP A 56 -9.55 -10.55 15.24
C ASP A 56 -9.51 -9.83 13.88
N LEU A 57 -10.58 -9.87 13.09
CA LEU A 57 -10.72 -9.09 11.85
C LEU A 57 -10.61 -7.59 12.09
N LYS A 58 -11.16 -7.08 13.21
CA LYS A 58 -11.01 -5.68 13.62
C LYS A 58 -9.57 -5.24 13.84
N LYS A 59 -8.66 -6.15 14.15
CA LYS A 59 -7.22 -5.87 14.27
C LYS A 59 -6.49 -5.94 12.93
N MET A 60 -7.16 -6.38 11.87
CA MET A 60 -6.60 -6.56 10.53
C MET A 60 -7.20 -5.59 9.50
N GLU A 61 -7.88 -4.53 9.94
CA GLU A 61 -8.49 -3.49 9.07
C GLU A 61 -7.48 -2.77 8.15
N THR A 62 -6.18 -2.87 8.45
CA THR A 62 -5.12 -2.28 7.62
C THR A 62 -4.76 -3.14 6.39
N GLU A 63 -5.13 -4.42 6.40
CA GLU A 63 -4.86 -5.40 5.36
C GLU A 63 -6.06 -5.50 4.39
N ASN A 64 -5.95 -6.33 3.34
CA ASN A 64 -7.01 -6.49 2.36
C ASN A 64 -7.92 -7.67 2.75
N ILE A 65 -9.13 -7.38 3.24
CA ILE A 65 -10.15 -8.40 3.47
C ILE A 65 -10.83 -8.70 2.13
N ILE A 66 -10.57 -9.90 1.58
CA ILE A 66 -11.04 -10.30 0.24
C ILE A 66 -12.31 -11.16 0.28
N GLY A 67 -12.71 -11.64 1.46
CA GLY A 67 -13.93 -12.42 1.62
C GLY A 67 -14.19 -12.78 3.07
N LEU A 68 -15.47 -12.98 3.37
CA LEU A 68 -15.97 -13.38 4.68
C LEU A 68 -17.02 -14.47 4.47
N CYS A 69 -17.08 -15.43 5.37
CA CYS A 69 -18.19 -16.36 5.44
C CYS A 69 -18.48 -16.77 6.89
N ASP A 70 -19.74 -17.11 7.14
CA ASP A 70 -20.21 -17.69 8.39
C ASP A 70 -21.33 -18.68 8.07
N VAL A 71 -21.49 -19.71 8.91
CA VAL A 71 -22.59 -20.67 8.81
C VAL A 71 -23.91 -20.04 9.24
N ASP A 72 -23.88 -19.10 10.20
CA ASP A 72 -25.05 -18.35 10.65
C ASP A 72 -25.00 -16.90 10.17
N TRP A 73 -25.65 -16.66 9.04
CA TRP A 73 -25.77 -15.34 8.42
C TRP A 73 -26.54 -14.32 9.28
N LYS A 74 -27.49 -14.76 10.12
CA LYS A 74 -28.26 -13.83 10.96
C LYS A 74 -27.41 -13.33 12.11
N TYR A 75 -26.69 -14.23 12.76
CA TYR A 75 -25.76 -13.90 13.84
C TYR A 75 -24.60 -13.02 13.32
N ALA A 76 -23.96 -13.42 12.23
CA ALA A 76 -22.80 -12.73 11.66
C ALA A 76 -23.14 -11.46 10.86
N LYS A 77 -24.42 -11.08 10.72
CA LYS A 77 -24.87 -9.92 9.94
C LYS A 77 -24.16 -8.60 10.31
N HIS A 78 -23.69 -8.46 11.54
CA HIS A 78 -23.00 -7.27 12.02
C HIS A 78 -21.52 -7.16 11.57
N VAL A 79 -21.01 -8.21 10.90
CA VAL A 79 -19.60 -8.34 10.47
C VAL A 79 -19.43 -8.10 8.97
N PHE A 80 -20.46 -8.41 8.19
CA PHE A 80 -20.53 -8.16 6.74
C PHE A 80 -20.95 -6.70 6.47
#